data_AF-A0A816H6F9-F1
#
_entry.id   AF-A0A816H6F9-F1
#
_cell.length_a   1.000
_cell.length_b   1.000
_cell.length_c   1.000
_cell.angle_alpha   90.00
_cell.angle_beta   90.00
_cell.angle_gamma   90.00
#
_symmetry.space_group_name_H-M   'P 1'
#
loop_
_entity.id
_entity.type
_entity.pdbx_description
1 polymer ?
#
loop_
_entity_poly.entity_id
_entity_poly.type
_entity_poly.pdbx_seq_one_letter_code
_entity_poly.pdbx_strand_id
1 'polypeptide(L)'
;MYNTASSITRIPPTTHTIVIPPRSAIPTVSGNSTENPRQFLIRVQEYTETINHWDNQSLLNGISQFLRRAALEWYCQLRISHRRPQTWIEFTNLFLNQFNSPVRRARQEQLWKE
;
A
#
# COMPACT_ATOMS: atom_id res chain seq x y z
N MET A 1 -11.21 22.40 -61.30
CA MET A 1 -10.40 23.08 -60.27
C MET A 1 -10.95 22.71 -58.90
N TYR A 2 -10.18 21.90 -58.19
CA TYR A 2 -10.08 21.60 -56.74
C TYR A 2 -11.33 21.60 -55.82
N ASN A 3 -11.65 20.40 -55.34
CA ASN A 3 -12.36 20.10 -54.09
C ASN A 3 -11.70 20.78 -52.87
N THR A 4 -12.48 21.28 -51.92
CA THR A 4 -12.03 21.39 -50.51
C THR A 4 -13.17 21.01 -49.57
N ALA A 5 -13.24 19.73 -49.21
CA ALA A 5 -14.08 19.25 -48.13
C ALA A 5 -13.28 19.37 -46.82
N SER A 6 -13.59 20.37 -46.01
CA SER A 6 -13.01 20.54 -44.68
C SER A 6 -13.61 19.50 -43.73
N SER A 7 -12.89 18.41 -43.51
CA SER A 7 -13.21 17.43 -42.48
C SER A 7 -12.91 18.03 -41.11
N ILE A 8 -13.95 18.39 -40.37
CA ILE A 8 -13.80 18.72 -38.94
C ILE A 8 -13.74 17.39 -38.18
N THR A 9 -12.52 16.95 -37.87
CA THR A 9 -12.27 15.82 -36.97
C THR A 9 -12.72 16.23 -35.57
N ARG A 10 -13.94 15.83 -35.22
CA ARG A 10 -14.52 16.00 -33.89
C ARG A 10 -13.81 15.03 -32.94
N ILE A 11 -12.73 15.51 -32.30
CA ILE A 11 -12.08 14.82 -31.19
C ILE A 11 -13.13 14.53 -30.11
N PRO A 12 -13.38 13.26 -29.75
CA PRO A 12 -14.29 12.96 -28.66
C PRO A 12 -13.68 13.51 -27.36
N PRO A 13 -14.48 14.12 -26.47
CA PRO A 13 -13.97 14.53 -25.17
C PRO A 13 -13.47 13.28 -24.45
N THR A 14 -12.16 13.22 -24.20
CA THR A 14 -11.58 12.28 -23.24
C THR A 14 -12.25 12.55 -21.92
N THR A 15 -13.26 11.74 -21.60
CA THR A 15 -13.82 11.69 -20.27
C THR A 15 -12.69 11.13 -19.42
N HIS A 16 -11.94 12.01 -18.78
CA HIS A 16 -11.06 11.62 -17.69
C HIS A 16 -12.00 11.13 -16.60
N THR A 17 -12.34 9.84 -16.66
CA THR A 17 -12.99 9.16 -15.56
C THR A 17 -12.01 9.24 -14.41
N ILE A 18 -12.21 10.23 -13.55
CA ILE A 18 -11.63 10.23 -12.21
C ILE A 18 -12.27 9.00 -11.59
N VAL A 19 -11.54 7.88 -11.63
CA VAL A 19 -11.88 6.70 -10.86
C VAL A 19 -11.64 7.12 -9.42
N ILE A 20 -12.66 7.74 -8.82
CA ILE A 20 -12.71 7.94 -7.38
C ILE A 20 -12.84 6.52 -6.83
N PRO A 21 -11.80 5.95 -6.20
CA PRO A 21 -11.93 4.62 -5.63
C PRO A 21 -13.13 4.63 -4.67
N PRO A 22 -13.95 3.57 -4.64
CA PRO A 22 -15.08 3.48 -3.73
C PRO A 22 -14.59 3.75 -2.31
N ARG A 23 -15.39 4.46 -1.50
CA ARG A 23 -15.12 4.82 -0.09
C ARG A 23 -14.16 3.82 0.53
N SER A 24 -12.89 4.23 0.61
CA SER A 24 -11.74 3.35 0.74
C SER A 24 -11.94 2.44 1.94
N ALA A 25 -12.12 1.14 1.67
CA ALA A 25 -11.99 0.14 2.72
C ALA A 25 -10.63 0.40 3.38
N ILE A 26 -10.64 0.54 4.71
CA ILE A 26 -9.44 0.86 5.50
C ILE A 26 -8.32 -0.09 5.03
N PRO A 27 -7.21 0.44 4.48
CA PRO A 27 -6.18 -0.41 3.88
C PRO A 27 -5.59 -1.29 4.97
N THR A 28 -5.71 -2.61 4.84
CA THR A 28 -5.17 -3.55 5.81
C THR A 28 -4.23 -4.54 5.16
N VAL A 29 -3.29 -5.08 5.94
CA VAL A 29 -2.38 -6.15 5.52
C VAL A 29 -2.30 -7.22 6.60
N SER A 30 -2.37 -8.48 6.17
CA SER A 30 -2.31 -9.65 7.06
C SER A 30 -0.90 -10.25 7.19
N GLY A 31 -0.03 -9.95 6.22
CA GLY A 31 1.34 -10.47 6.15
C GLY A 31 1.48 -11.74 5.32
N ASN A 32 0.52 -12.02 4.43
CA ASN A 32 0.50 -13.18 3.54
C ASN A 32 1.41 -12.96 2.32
N SER A 33 1.91 -14.04 1.72
CA SER A 33 2.80 -14.00 0.55
C SER A 33 2.14 -13.48 -0.74
N THR A 34 0.80 -13.52 -0.81
CA THR A 34 0.01 -13.02 -1.95
C THR A 34 -0.28 -11.53 -1.86
N GLU A 35 -0.09 -10.92 -0.68
CA GLU A 35 -0.23 -9.48 -0.50
C GLU A 35 1.01 -8.75 -1.02
N ASN A 36 0.84 -7.52 -1.49
CA ASN A 36 1.95 -6.67 -1.94
C ASN A 36 2.28 -5.63 -0.85
N PRO A 37 3.39 -5.80 -0.10
CA PRO A 37 3.73 -4.92 1.02
C PRO A 37 3.96 -3.46 0.59
N ARG A 38 4.53 -3.25 -0.61
CA ARG A 38 4.79 -1.89 -1.13
C ARG A 38 3.49 -1.17 -1.46
N GLN A 39 2.57 -1.86 -2.15
CA GLN A 39 1.25 -1.31 -2.46
C GLN A 39 0.45 -0.99 -1.20
N PHE A 40 0.55 -1.83 -0.16
CA PHE A 40 -0.06 -1.54 1.13
C PHE A 40 0.47 -0.23 1.74
N LEU A 41 1.79 -0.04 1.78
CA LEU A 41 2.40 1.17 2.35
C LEU A 41 1.94 2.44 1.62
N ILE A 42 1.90 2.40 0.28
CA ILE A 42 1.41 3.51 -0.55
C ILE A 42 -0.05 3.84 -0.19
N ARG A 43 -0.93 2.82 -0.17
CA ARG A 43 -2.36 3.01 0.13
C ARG A 43 -2.61 3.52 1.54
N VAL A 44 -1.85 3.05 2.53
CA VAL A 44 -1.95 3.54 3.92
C VAL A 44 -1.59 5.01 3.96
N GLN A 45 -0.47 5.39 3.35
CA GLN A 45 -0.02 6.78 3.35
C GLN A 45 -1.04 7.69 2.67
N GLU A 46 -1.51 7.32 1.46
CA GLU A 46 -2.57 8.03 0.75
C GLU A 46 -3.85 8.14 1.60
N TYR A 47 -4.28 7.05 2.23
CA TYR A 47 -5.48 7.03 3.08
C TYR A 47 -5.33 7.95 4.30
N THR A 48 -4.21 7.91 5.00
CA THR A 48 -4.02 8.72 6.21
C THR A 48 -3.78 10.18 5.93
N GLU A 49 -3.16 10.52 4.79
CA GLU A 49 -3.01 11.90 4.33
C GLU A 49 -4.36 12.50 3.92
N THR A 50 -5.20 11.72 3.22
CA THR A 50 -6.48 12.21 2.66
C THR A 50 -7.63 12.23 3.67
N ILE A 51 -7.74 11.23 4.54
CA ILE A 51 -8.89 11.08 5.46
C ILE A 51 -8.62 11.72 6.81
N ASN A 52 -7.42 11.52 7.37
CA ASN A 52 -7.13 11.91 8.75
C ASN A 52 -6.09 13.03 8.87
N HIS A 53 -5.50 13.48 7.75
CA HIS A 53 -4.40 14.46 7.71
C HIS A 53 -3.27 14.11 8.68
N TRP A 54 -2.92 12.83 8.80
CA TRP A 54 -1.85 12.40 9.69
C TRP A 54 -0.49 12.78 9.12
N ASP A 55 0.36 13.32 9.98
CA ASP A 55 1.77 13.46 9.71
C ASP A 55 2.51 12.12 9.92
N ASN A 56 3.79 12.07 9.52
CA ASN A 56 4.59 10.84 9.60
C ASN A 56 4.71 10.28 11.03
N GLN A 57 4.70 11.14 12.06
CA GLN A 57 4.73 10.68 13.45
C GLN A 57 3.39 10.10 13.90
N SER A 58 2.27 10.73 13.56
CA SER A 58 0.93 10.17 13.81
C SER A 58 0.74 8.84 13.09
N LEU A 59 1.19 8.75 11.83
CA LEU A 59 1.14 7.52 11.04
C LEU A 59 1.98 6.40 11.67
N LEU A 60 3.21 6.70 12.11
CA LEU A 60 4.07 5.73 12.79
C LEU A 60 3.43 5.19 14.08
N ASN A 61 2.74 6.05 14.83
CA ASN A 61 2.05 5.67 16.07
C ASN A 61 0.75 4.91 15.81
N GLY A 62 0.05 5.22 14.71
CA GLY A 62 -1.24 4.63 14.34
C GLY A 62 -1.14 3.38 13.45
N ILE A 63 0.04 3.02 12.95
CA ILE A 63 0.19 1.99 11.91
C ILE A 63 -0.41 0.63 12.28
N SER A 64 -0.40 0.26 13.57
CA SER A 64 -0.99 -1.00 14.05
C SER A 64 -2.47 -1.15 13.72
N GLN A 65 -3.20 -0.04 13.52
CA GLN A 65 -4.61 -0.06 13.13
C GLN A 65 -4.86 -0.70 11.75
N PHE A 66 -3.83 -0.69 10.89
CA PHE A 66 -3.86 -1.24 9.53
C PHE A 66 -3.25 -2.65 9.44
N LEU A 67 -2.64 -3.14 10.53
CA LEU A 67 -2.00 -4.46 10.55
C LEU A 67 -2.97 -5.52 11.08
N ARG A 68 -2.91 -6.72 10.50
CA ARG A 68 -3.68 -7.90 10.92
C ARG A 68 -2.77 -9.12 10.98
N ARG A 69 -3.17 -10.15 11.74
CA ARG A 69 -2.52 -11.47 11.79
C ARG A 69 -0.98 -11.37 11.92
N ALA A 70 -0.23 -12.03 11.04
CA ALA A 70 1.23 -12.10 11.08
C ALA A 70 1.90 -10.72 11.00
N ALA A 71 1.30 -9.74 10.30
CA ALA A 71 1.80 -8.38 10.26
C ALA A 71 1.69 -7.67 11.62
N LEU A 72 0.58 -7.87 12.33
CA LEU A 72 0.38 -7.30 13.66
C LEU A 72 1.27 -7.99 14.70
N GLU A 73 1.38 -9.33 14.65
CA GLU A 73 2.25 -10.11 15.54
C GLU A 73 3.70 -9.68 15.42
N TRP A 74 4.20 -9.54 14.18
CA TRP A 74 5.54 -9.02 13.92
C TRP A 74 5.75 -7.62 14.51
N TYR A 75 4.78 -6.71 14.33
CA TYR A 75 4.88 -5.35 14.86
C TYR A 75 4.90 -5.33 16.39
N CYS A 76 4.11 -6.18 17.05
CA CYS A 76 4.15 -6.35 18.50
C CYS A 76 5.53 -6.83 18.98
N GLN A 77 6.10 -7.84 18.32
CA GLN A 77 7.46 -8.33 18.64
C GLN A 77 8.52 -7.26 18.42
N LEU A 78 8.41 -6.46 17.35
CA LEU A 78 9.32 -5.36 17.05
C LEU A 78 9.30 -4.31 18.18
N ARG A 79 8.11 -3.99 18.72
CA ARG A 79 7.97 -3.05 19.85
C ARG A 79 8.57 -3.58 21.15
N ILE A 80 8.42 -4.87 21.43
CA ILE A 80 8.95 -5.50 22.66
C ILE A 80 10.48 -5.58 22.60
N SER A 81 11.06 -5.80 21.42
CA SER A 81 12.50 -6.05 21.23
C SER A 81 13.38 -4.79 21.28
N HIS A 82 12.88 -3.66 21.81
CA HIS A 82 13.54 -2.34 21.80
C HIS A 82 13.98 -1.81 20.42
N ARG A 83 13.53 -2.43 19.32
CA ARG A 83 13.78 -1.98 17.94
C ARG A 83 12.59 -1.22 17.39
N ARG A 84 12.01 -0.33 18.20
CA ARG A 84 10.88 0.48 17.75
C ARG A 84 11.38 1.51 16.74
N PRO A 85 10.85 1.50 15.51
CA PRO A 85 11.22 2.51 14.52
C PRO A 85 10.87 3.90 15.03
N GLN A 86 11.79 4.86 14.85
CA GLN A 86 11.63 6.26 15.27
C GLN A 86 11.08 7.13 14.14
N THR A 87 11.19 6.66 12.90
CA THR A 87 10.69 7.36 11.71
C THR A 87 9.83 6.44 10.85
N TRP A 88 8.93 7.04 10.07
CA TRP A 88 8.15 6.29 9.09
C TRP A 88 9.04 5.56 8.08
N ILE A 89 10.13 6.18 7.64
CA ILE A 89 11.10 5.58 6.70
C ILE A 89 11.78 4.34 7.30
N GLU A 90 12.15 4.40 8.58
CA GLU A 90 12.71 3.23 9.26
C GLU A 90 11.69 2.09 9.36
N PHE A 91 10.44 2.41 9.71
CA PHE A 91 9.37 1.43 9.71
C PHE A 91 9.16 0.79 8.33
N THR A 92 9.08 1.58 7.25
CA THR A 92 8.87 1.04 5.91
C THR A 92 10.00 0.12 5.47
N ASN A 93 11.25 0.47 5.78
CA ASN A 93 12.41 -0.38 5.52
C ASN A 93 12.33 -1.71 6.28
N LEU A 94 12.03 -1.68 7.59
CA LEU A 94 11.87 -2.89 8.40
C LEU A 94 10.70 -3.76 7.90
N PHE A 95 9.58 -3.14 7.57
CA PHE A 95 8.39 -3.81 7.07
C PHE A 95 8.66 -4.49 5.71
N LEU A 96 9.31 -3.79 4.78
CA LEU A 96 9.66 -4.36 3.49
C LEU A 96 10.71 -5.47 3.63
N ASN A 97 11.71 -5.31 4.49
CA ASN A 97 12.67 -6.40 4.75
C ASN A 97 11.98 -7.65 5.30
N GLN A 98 10.96 -7.48 6.14
CA GLN A 98 10.22 -8.59 6.71
C GLN A 98 9.24 -9.24 5.73
N PHE A 99 8.44 -8.46 5.00
CA PHE A 99 7.31 -8.98 4.20
C PHE A 99 7.60 -9.05 2.69
N ASN A 100 8.63 -8.37 2.21
CA ASN A 100 9.06 -8.39 0.81
C ASN A 100 10.29 -9.28 0.57
N SER A 101 10.78 -9.99 1.59
CA SER A 101 11.93 -10.90 1.45
C SER A 101 11.56 -12.12 0.59
N PRO A 102 12.31 -12.40 -0.50
CA PRO A 102 12.06 -13.56 -1.36
C PRO A 102 12.19 -14.88 -0.61
N VAL A 103 13.01 -14.93 0.45
CA VAL A 103 13.18 -16.11 1.31
C VAL A 103 11.90 -16.46 2.07
N ARG A 104 11.16 -15.45 2.55
CA ARG A 104 9.88 -15.70 3.24
C ARG A 104 8.79 -16.15 2.27
N ARG A 105 8.76 -15.57 1.06
CA ARG A 105 7.84 -15.98 0.00
C ARG A 105 8.06 -17.45 -0.38
N ALA A 106 9.31 -17.84 -0.60
CA ALA A 106 9.67 -19.23 -0.90
C ALA A 106 9.30 -20.21 0.23
N ARG A 107 9.51 -19.84 1.51
CA ARG A 107 9.12 -20.69 2.65
C ARG A 107 7.60 -20.83 2.79
N GLN A 108 6.83 -19.77 2.56
CA GLN A 108 5.37 -19.86 2.61
C GLN A 108 4.79 -20.65 1.43
N GLU A 109 5.42 -20.62 0.26
CA GLU A 109 5.03 -21.46 -0.89
C GLU A 109 5.33 -22.95 -0.66
N GLN A 110 6.34 -23.29 0.14
CA GLN A 110 6.65 -24.68 0.51
C GLN A 110 5.63 -25.25 1.50
N LEU A 111 5.22 -24.47 2.51
CA LEU A 111 4.22 -24.86 3.51
C LEU A 111 2.81 -25.13 2.93
N TRP A 112 2.52 -24.69 1.71
CA TRP A 112 1.22 -24.90 1.05
C TRP A 112 1.20 -26.13 0.13
N LYS A 113 2.34 -26.82 -0.03
CA LYS A 113 2.49 -28.01 -0.89
C LYS A 113 2.54 -29.33 -0.11
N GLU A 114 2.38 -29.29 1.21
CA GLU A 114 2.18 -30.47 2.07
C GLU A 114 0.70 -30.66 2.40
#